data_AF-A0A3M2GXE1-F1
#
_entry.id   AF-A0A3M2GXE1-F1
#
_cell.length_a   1.000
_cell.length_b   1.000
_cell.length_c   1.000
_cell.angle_alpha   90.00
_cell.angle_beta   90.00
_cell.angle_gamma   90.00
#
_symmetry.space_group_name_H-M   'P 1'
#
loop_
_entity.id
_entity.type
_entity.pdbx_description
1 polymer ?
#
loop_
_entity_poly.entity_id
_entity_poly.type
_entity_poly.pdbx_seq_one_letter_code
_entity_poly.pdbx_strand_id
1 'polypeptide(L)'
;MESKKHQRLAKQLASKLKTEYNSAKGVDIKTRDAAIEVEVSKETLDHGIRQLLRSRKVKKYLAVPQGLKNEAIKKTQGTGIGVMDPSGKIIKRSRKKSK
;
A
#
# COMPACT_ATOMS: atom_id res chain seq x y z
N MET A 1 2.81 -14.64 -11.35
CA MET A 1 1.43 -14.81 -10.86
C MET A 1 1.34 -14.18 -9.48
N GLU A 2 0.28 -13.43 -9.23
CA GLU A 2 0.02 -12.83 -7.92
C GLU A 2 -0.36 -13.92 -6.91
N SER A 3 0.14 -13.81 -5.67
CA SER A 3 -0.10 -14.86 -4.67
C SER A 3 -1.53 -14.82 -4.12
N LYS A 4 -2.10 -15.99 -3.78
CA LYS A 4 -3.39 -16.10 -3.08
C LYS A 4 -3.44 -15.25 -1.80
N LYS A 5 -2.30 -15.14 -1.11
CA LYS A 5 -2.16 -14.33 0.11
C LYS A 5 -2.31 -12.84 -0.19
N HIS A 6 -1.67 -12.35 -1.25
CA HIS A 6 -1.84 -10.96 -1.69
C HIS A 6 -3.31 -10.67 -1.97
N GLN A 7 -3.95 -11.45 -2.84
CA GLN A 7 -5.36 -11.23 -3.22
C GLN A 7 -6.30 -11.24 -2.02
N ARG A 8 -6.10 -12.16 -1.08
CA ARG A 8 -6.89 -12.22 0.15
C ARG A 8 -6.76 -10.95 0.97
N LEU A 9 -5.53 -10.47 1.19
CA LEU A 9 -5.29 -9.25 1.98
C LEU A 9 -5.79 -8.00 1.26
N ALA A 10 -5.62 -7.92 -0.05
CA ALA A 10 -6.11 -6.81 -0.86
C ALA A 10 -7.65 -6.74 -0.85
N LYS A 11 -8.34 -7.86 -1.08
CA LYS A 11 -9.82 -7.93 -0.98
C LYS A 11 -10.31 -7.58 0.43
N GLN A 12 -9.65 -8.10 1.46
CA GLN A 12 -10.00 -7.79 2.85
C GLN A 12 -9.88 -6.29 3.15
N LEU A 13 -8.77 -5.67 2.73
CA LEU A 13 -8.54 -4.25 2.94
C LEU A 13 -9.52 -3.39 2.11
N ALA A 14 -9.78 -3.77 0.86
CA ALA A 14 -10.73 -3.08 -0.02
C ALA A 14 -12.14 -3.09 0.58
N SER A 15 -12.59 -4.26 1.06
CA SER A 15 -13.88 -4.41 1.73
C SER A 15 -14.01 -3.51 2.96
N LYS A 16 -12.98 -3.44 3.81
CA LYS A 16 -12.96 -2.53 4.96
C LYS A 16 -13.04 -1.06 4.56
N LEU A 17 -12.43 -0.70 3.44
CA LEU A 17 -12.44 0.65 2.89
C LEU A 17 -13.67 0.93 2.02
N LYS A 18 -14.63 -0.01 1.94
CA LYS A 18 -15.84 0.08 1.11
C LYS A 18 -15.51 0.43 -0.35
N THR A 19 -14.47 -0.21 -0.88
CA THR A 19 -14.00 -0.07 -2.26
C THR A 19 -13.64 -1.43 -2.84
N GLU A 20 -13.21 -1.44 -4.09
CA GLU A 20 -12.83 -2.64 -4.80
C GLU A 20 -11.31 -2.79 -4.89
N TYR A 21 -10.88 -4.06 -4.96
CA TYR A 21 -9.53 -4.42 -5.31
C TYR A 21 -9.43 -4.54 -6.84
N ASN A 22 -8.49 -3.81 -7.42
CA ASN A 22 -8.18 -3.82 -8.83
C ASN A 22 -7.13 -4.91 -9.12
N SER A 23 -7.56 -6.01 -9.73
CA SER A 23 -6.68 -7.09 -10.16
C SER A 23 -5.99 -6.83 -11.51
N ALA A 24 -6.31 -5.72 -12.17
CA ALA A 24 -5.68 -5.30 -13.41
C ALA A 24 -4.46 -4.40 -13.14
N LYS A 25 -3.75 -4.01 -14.20
CA LYS A 25 -2.50 -3.26 -14.10
C LYS A 25 -2.68 -1.93 -13.33
N GLY A 26 -1.78 -1.66 -12.40
CA GLY A 26 -1.73 -0.43 -11.60
C GLY A 26 -2.02 -0.69 -10.13
N VAL A 27 -2.42 0.36 -9.41
CA VAL A 27 -2.57 0.29 -7.95
C VAL A 27 -3.72 -0.62 -7.53
N ASP A 28 -3.43 -1.51 -6.57
CA ASP A 28 -4.34 -2.52 -6.04
C ASP A 28 -5.65 -1.91 -5.53
N ILE A 29 -5.57 -0.83 -4.74
CA ILE A 29 -6.74 -0.21 -4.14
C ILE A 29 -6.68 1.30 -4.31
N LYS A 30 -7.77 1.87 -4.83
CA LYS A 30 -7.96 3.31 -4.92
C LYS A 30 -9.22 3.70 -4.16
N THR A 31 -9.09 4.72 -3.33
CA THR A 31 -10.23 5.44 -2.76
C THR A 31 -10.31 6.82 -3.38
N ARG A 32 -11.27 7.64 -2.93
CA ARG A 32 -11.35 9.03 -3.35
C ARG A 32 -10.02 9.77 -3.11
N ASP A 33 -9.40 9.57 -1.96
CA ASP A 33 -8.28 10.40 -1.50
C ASP A 33 -6.94 9.64 -1.42
N ALA A 34 -6.96 8.30 -1.54
CA ALA A 34 -5.77 7.46 -1.35
C ALA A 34 -5.54 6.43 -2.47
N ALA A 35 -4.27 6.09 -2.67
CA ALA A 35 -3.79 4.94 -3.42
C ALA A 35 -3.06 4.00 -2.45
N ILE A 36 -3.33 2.69 -2.56
CA ILE A 36 -2.81 1.69 -1.63
C ILE A 36 -2.32 0.47 -2.42
N GLU A 37 -1.08 0.06 -2.15
CA GLU A 37 -0.49 -1.20 -2.63
C GLU A 37 -0.37 -2.17 -1.46
N VAL A 38 -0.62 -3.44 -1.71
CA VAL A 38 -0.50 -4.52 -0.74
C VAL A 38 0.74 -5.33 -1.06
N GLU A 39 1.67 -5.47 -0.11
CA GLU A 39 2.87 -6.26 -0.34
C GLU A 39 3.05 -7.31 0.76
N VAL A 40 3.29 -8.56 0.32
CA VAL A 40 3.31 -9.74 1.20
C VAL A 40 4.69 -10.35 1.39
N SER A 41 5.70 -9.85 0.66
CA SER A 41 7.09 -10.27 0.78
C SER A 41 8.03 -9.06 0.70
N LYS A 42 9.31 -9.24 1.06
CA LYS A 42 10.29 -8.13 1.09
C LYS A 42 10.67 -7.68 -0.32
N GLU A 43 10.72 -8.63 -1.25
CA GLU A 43 11.18 -8.47 -2.62
C GLU A 43 10.25 -7.57 -3.44
N THR A 44 8.97 -7.54 -3.06
CA THR A 44 7.94 -6.77 -3.77
C THR A 44 7.75 -5.35 -3.20
N LEU A 45 8.30 -5.03 -2.03
CA LEU A 45 8.14 -3.71 -1.39
C LEU A 45 8.58 -2.56 -2.31
N ASP A 46 9.72 -2.68 -2.99
CA ASP A 46 10.22 -1.63 -3.88
C ASP A 46 9.39 -1.51 -5.17
N HIS A 47 8.72 -2.58 -5.57
CA HIS A 47 7.78 -2.55 -6.69
C HIS A 47 6.53 -1.74 -6.30
N GLY A 48 5.85 -2.09 -5.21
CA GLY A 48 4.70 -1.32 -4.71
C GLY A 48 5.02 0.15 -4.44
N ILE A 49 6.20 0.45 -3.86
CA ILE A 49 6.64 1.85 -3.68
C ILE A 49 6.70 2.60 -5.01
N ARG A 50 7.29 2.00 -6.06
CA ARG A 50 7.35 2.62 -7.40
C ARG A 50 5.97 2.84 -7.99
N GLN A 51 5.03 1.90 -7.82
CA GLN A 51 3.65 2.08 -8.28
C GLN A 51 2.97 3.26 -7.58
N LEU A 52 3.09 3.36 -6.25
CA LEU A 52 2.54 4.46 -5.46
C LEU A 52 3.13 5.81 -5.84
N LEU A 53 4.43 5.88 -6.11
CA LEU A 53 5.09 7.13 -6.54
C LEU A 53 4.46 7.67 -7.83
N ARG A 54 4.07 6.81 -8.76
CA ARG A 54 3.40 7.18 -10.02
C ARG A 54 1.93 7.57 -9.84
N SER A 55 1.31 7.23 -8.71
CA SER A 55 -0.07 7.62 -8.42
C SER A 55 -0.19 9.14 -8.20
N ARG A 56 -1.25 9.73 -8.74
CA ARG A 56 -1.62 11.15 -8.54
C ARG A 56 -2.46 11.38 -7.27
N LYS A 57 -2.79 10.33 -6.51
CA LYS A 57 -3.54 10.48 -5.25
C LYS A 57 -2.71 11.20 -4.19
N VAL A 58 -3.41 12.01 -3.38
CA VAL A 58 -2.79 12.82 -2.32
C VAL A 58 -2.19 11.93 -1.24
N LYS A 59 -2.92 10.90 -0.81
CA LYS A 59 -2.46 9.94 0.18
C LYS A 59 -1.98 8.67 -0.51
N LYS A 60 -0.86 8.12 -0.04
CA LYS A 60 -0.26 6.91 -0.58
C LYS A 60 0.14 6.01 0.57
N TYR A 61 -0.28 4.75 0.53
CA TYR A 61 0.03 3.79 1.59
C TYR A 61 0.52 2.46 1.04
N LEU A 62 1.55 1.93 1.68
CA LEU A 62 1.96 0.55 1.52
C LEU A 62 1.34 -0.28 2.64
N ALA A 63 0.49 -1.25 2.31
CA ALA A 63 -0.15 -2.15 3.24
C ALA A 63 0.65 -3.45 3.35
N VAL A 64 1.16 -3.76 4.55
CA VAL A 64 2.05 -4.91 4.75
C VAL A 64 1.71 -5.72 6.00
N PRO A 65 1.88 -7.06 6.00
CA PRO A 65 1.72 -7.88 7.20
C PRO A 65 2.74 -7.52 8.29
N GLN A 66 2.46 -7.92 9.54
CA GLN A 66 3.24 -7.56 10.73
C GLN A 66 4.76 -7.77 10.56
N GLY A 67 5.19 -8.90 9.99
CA GLY A 67 6.60 -9.23 9.82
C GLY A 67 7.38 -8.32 8.85
N LEU A 68 6.69 -7.48 8.06
CA LEU A 68 7.30 -6.58 7.08
C LEU A 68 7.23 -5.10 7.50
N LYS A 69 6.60 -4.78 8.63
CA LYS A 69 6.33 -3.39 9.05
C LYS A 69 7.61 -2.55 9.14
N ASN A 70 8.63 -3.06 9.82
CA ASN A 70 9.88 -2.30 10.02
C ASN A 70 10.61 -2.02 8.70
N GLU A 71 10.66 -3.03 7.82
CA GLU A 71 11.27 -2.89 6.49
C GLU A 71 10.50 -1.89 5.62
N ALA A 72 9.16 -1.98 5.62
CA ALA A 72 8.30 -1.04 4.91
C ALA A 72 8.46 0.40 5.42
N ILE A 73 8.58 0.60 6.72
CA ILE A 73 8.83 1.93 7.31
C ILE A 73 10.16 2.50 6.83
N LYS A 74 11.22 1.68 6.88
CA LYS A 74 12.57 2.06 6.43
C LYS A 74 12.57 2.42 4.94
N LYS A 75 12.06 1.56 4.07
CA LYS A 75 12.02 1.77 2.61
C LYS A 75 11.16 2.95 2.18
N THR A 76 10.11 3.29 2.95
CA THR A 76 9.24 4.42 2.64
C THR A 76 9.71 5.73 3.27
N GLN A 77 10.84 5.76 3.98
CA GLN A 77 11.36 6.99 4.59
C GLN A 77 11.69 8.03 3.50
N GLY A 78 11.33 9.30 3.76
CA GLY A 78 11.54 10.39 2.80
C GLY A 78 10.65 10.39 1.54
N THR A 79 9.89 9.31 1.27
CA THR A 79 9.09 9.22 0.03
C THR A 79 7.72 9.89 0.11
N GLY A 80 7.24 10.20 1.32
CA GLY A 80 5.87 10.66 1.58
C GLY A 80 4.82 9.52 1.64
N ILE A 81 5.22 8.29 1.35
CA ILE A 81 4.36 7.10 1.45
C ILE A 81 4.22 6.69 2.91
N GLY A 82 2.98 6.48 3.34
CA GLY A 82 2.64 5.92 4.65
C GLY A 82 2.68 4.40 4.64
N VAL A 83 2.64 3.80 5.82
CA VAL A 83 2.56 2.35 6.01
C VAL A 83 1.32 2.03 6.82
N MET A 84 0.55 1.03 6.40
CA MET A 84 -0.58 0.48 7.14
C MET A 84 -0.48 -1.05 7.18
N ASP A 85 -1.27 -1.68 8.04
CA ASP A 85 -1.49 -3.12 7.96
C ASP A 85 -2.74 -3.46 7.13
N PRO A 86 -2.94 -4.74 6.76
CA PRO A 86 -4.11 -5.16 5.98
C PRO A 86 -5.45 -4.99 6.71
N SER A 87 -5.43 -4.64 8.00
CA SER A 87 -6.63 -4.29 8.74
C SER A 87 -7.06 -2.83 8.53
N GLY A 88 -6.23 -2.02 7.87
CA GLY A 88 -6.41 -0.59 7.65
C GLY A 88 -5.77 0.28 8.73
N LYS A 89 -5.12 -0.31 9.74
CA LYS A 89 -4.48 0.46 10.83
C LYS A 89 -3.23 1.15 10.29
N ILE A 90 -3.20 2.47 10.40
CA ILE A 90 -2.05 3.29 10.00
C ILE A 90 -0.93 3.11 11.02
N ILE A 91 0.24 2.70 10.54
CA ILE A 91 1.46 2.53 11.33
C ILE A 91 2.37 3.75 11.14
N LYS A 92 2.46 4.24 9.90
CA LYS A 92 3.19 5.46 9.53
C LYS A 92 2.28 6.31 8.66
N ARG A 93 2.07 7.56 9.05
CA ARG A 93 1.21 8.49 8.28
C ARG A 93 1.86 8.85 6.94
N SER A 94 1.05 8.90 5.89
CA SER A 94 1.45 9.50 4.61
C SER A 94 1.62 11.00 4.81
N ARG A 95 2.63 11.57 4.14
CA ARG A 95 2.93 13.01 4.18
C ARG A 95 2.99 13.54 2.76
N LYS A 96 2.51 14.76 2.55
CA LYS A 96 2.77 15.49 1.31
C LYS A 96 4.29 15.65 1.20
N LYS A 97 4.86 15.29 0.04
CA LYS A 97 6.27 15.59 -0.22
C LYS A 97 6.41 17.11 -0.18
N SER A 98 7.22 17.62 0.76
CA SER A 98 7.63 19.02 0.77
C SER A 98 8.29 19.30 -0.58
N LYS A 99 7.96 20.44 -1.21
CA LYS A 99 8.62 20.88 -2.44
C LYS A 99 10.11 21.07 -2.20
#